data_AF-A0A3B9G7Q9-F1
#
_entry.id   AF-A0A3B9G7Q9-F1
#
_cell.length_a   1.000
_cell.length_b   1.000
_cell.length_c   1.000
_cell.angle_alpha   90.00
_cell.angle_beta   90.00
_cell.angle_gamma   90.00
#
_symmetry.space_group_name_H-M   'P 1'
#
loop_
_entity.id
_entity.type
_entity.pdbx_description
1 polymer ?
#
loop_
_entity_poly.entity_id
_entity_poly.type
_entity_poly.pdbx_seq_one_letter_code
_entity_poly.pdbx_strand_id
1 'polypeptide(L)'
;LVSTASEIGAGCAEDAESAYLEATSGWKVRLDRKGVSSHDELDEALDKFAQASPLVKRQILVACVTAAARDGKLSSGEAELLRTIADSIGCPLPPFPGEVVEEEI
;
A
#
# COMPACT_ATOMS: atom_id res chain seq x y z
N LEU A 1 0.02 -3.16 -5.83
CA LEU A 1 -0.36 -2.82 -4.43
C LEU A 1 0.46 -1.66 -3.89
N VAL A 2 1.75 -1.81 -3.55
CA VAL A 2 2.55 -0.68 -3.02
C VAL A 2 2.63 0.49 -4.01
N SER A 3 2.85 0.26 -5.31
CA SER A 3 2.80 1.34 -6.33
C SER A 3 1.46 2.07 -6.33
N THR A 4 0.36 1.32 -6.31
CA THR A 4 -1.00 1.87 -6.30
C THR A 4 -1.26 2.69 -5.04
N ALA A 5 -0.81 2.22 -3.87
CA ALA A 5 -0.91 2.97 -2.62
C ALA A 5 -0.06 4.25 -2.66
N SER A 6 1.14 4.19 -3.25
CA SER A 6 1.99 5.38 -3.45
C SER A 6 1.38 6.39 -4.43
N GLU A 7 0.59 5.94 -5.40
CA GLU A 7 -0.11 6.82 -6.35
C GLU A 7 -1.33 7.50 -5.73
N ILE A 8 -2.01 6.83 -4.78
CA ILE A 8 -3.18 7.38 -4.10
C ILE A 8 -2.76 8.46 -3.08
N GLY A 9 -1.70 8.21 -2.30
CA GLY A 9 -1.23 9.15 -1.26
C GLY A 9 -0.31 10.26 -1.76
N ALA A 10 -0.07 10.38 -3.07
CA ALA A 10 0.85 11.36 -3.62
C ALA A 10 0.15 12.49 -4.36
N GLY A 11 0.53 13.73 -4.04
CA GLY A 11 0.07 14.91 -4.76
C GLY A 11 0.60 15.03 -6.20
N CYS A 12 1.67 14.30 -6.54
CA CYS A 12 2.24 14.25 -7.90
C CYS A 12 3.04 12.96 -8.18
N ALA A 13 3.44 12.74 -9.45
CA ALA A 13 4.14 11.52 -9.87
C ALA A 13 5.53 11.32 -9.22
N GLU A 14 6.28 12.41 -8.99
CA GLU A 14 7.58 12.41 -8.32
C GLU A 14 7.45 12.04 -6.84
N ASP A 15 6.39 12.53 -6.19
CA ASP A 15 6.06 12.20 -4.80
C ASP A 15 5.70 10.71 -4.67
N ALA A 16 4.95 10.20 -5.64
CA ALA A 16 4.56 8.81 -5.69
C ALA A 16 5.78 7.87 -5.90
N GLU A 17 6.80 8.31 -6.63
CA GLU A 17 8.03 7.55 -6.84
C GLU A 17 8.88 7.47 -5.58
N SER A 18 9.03 8.61 -4.91
CA SER A 18 9.76 8.71 -3.65
C SER A 18 9.10 7.86 -2.56
N ALA A 19 7.77 7.91 -2.45
CA ALA A 19 7.00 7.09 -1.50
C ALA A 19 7.20 5.58 -1.75
N TYR A 20 7.18 5.16 -3.02
CA TYR A 20 7.42 3.78 -3.40
C TYR A 20 8.83 3.31 -3.03
N LEU A 21 9.85 4.14 -3.30
CA LEU A 21 11.24 3.81 -3.00
C LEU A 21 11.49 3.73 -1.50
N GLU A 22 10.93 4.64 -0.69
CA GLU A 22 11.07 4.56 0.77
C GLU A 22 10.35 3.34 1.35
N ALA A 23 9.12 3.09 0.93
CA ALA A 23 8.32 1.95 1.39
C ALA A 23 8.96 0.59 1.04
N THR A 24 9.72 0.52 -0.07
CA THR A 24 10.39 -0.71 -0.53
C THR A 24 11.90 -0.75 -0.23
N SER A 25 12.47 0.29 0.39
CA SER A 25 13.91 0.41 0.70
C SER A 25 14.47 -0.75 1.53
N GLY A 26 13.63 -1.35 2.38
CA GLY A 26 14.00 -2.52 3.18
C GLY A 26 13.98 -3.86 2.44
N TRP A 27 13.56 -3.90 1.17
CA TRP A 27 13.40 -5.14 0.42
C TRP A 27 14.66 -5.50 -0.36
N LYS A 28 15.08 -6.77 -0.25
CA LYS A 28 16.28 -7.30 -0.91
C LYS A 28 16.17 -7.35 -2.45
N VAL A 29 14.95 -7.21 -2.97
CA VAL A 29 14.62 -7.21 -4.40
C VAL A 29 14.06 -5.85 -4.77
N ARG A 30 14.62 -5.22 -5.81
CA ARG A 30 13.98 -4.07 -6.45
C ARG A 30 12.77 -4.57 -7.23
N LEU A 31 11.58 -4.22 -6.76
CA LEU A 31 10.37 -4.42 -7.52
C LEU A 31 10.24 -3.29 -8.53
N ASP A 32 10.04 -3.65 -9.79
CA ASP A 32 9.68 -2.69 -10.82
C ASP A 32 8.36 -2.01 -10.43
N ARG A 33 8.32 -0.68 -10.48
CA ARG A 33 7.14 0.11 -10.13
C ARG A 33 6.11 0.04 -11.26
N LYS A 34 5.64 -1.17 -11.55
CA LYS A 34 4.55 -1.39 -12.48
C LYS A 34 3.25 -1.34 -11.70
N GLY A 35 2.50 -0.25 -11.88
CA GLY A 35 1.12 -0.16 -11.44
C GLY A 35 0.29 -1.28 -12.07
N VAL A 36 -0.84 -1.59 -11.44
CA VAL A 36 -1.77 -2.58 -11.97
C VAL A 36 -2.62 -1.91 -13.03
N SER A 37 -2.61 -2.42 -14.26
CA SER A 37 -3.27 -1.76 -15.41
C SER A 37 -4.62 -2.38 -15.77
N SER A 38 -5.04 -3.45 -15.11
CA SER A 38 -6.32 -4.13 -15.34
C SER A 38 -6.83 -4.84 -14.08
N HIS A 39 -8.15 -5.10 -14.02
CA HIS A 39 -8.79 -5.78 -12.90
C HIS A 39 -8.22 -7.19 -12.69
N ASP A 40 -8.00 -7.94 -13.78
CA ASP A 40 -7.38 -9.28 -13.72
C ASP A 40 -5.95 -9.26 -13.15
N GLU A 41 -5.14 -8.24 -13.49
CA GLU A 41 -3.80 -8.09 -12.89
C GLU A 41 -3.89 -7.77 -11.39
N LEU A 42 -4.98 -7.12 -10.94
CA LEU A 42 -5.21 -6.80 -9.54
C LEU A 42 -5.61 -8.05 -8.77
N ASP A 43 -6.55 -8.82 -9.29
CA ASP A 43 -6.98 -10.09 -8.71
C ASP A 43 -5.80 -11.06 -8.61
N GLU A 44 -5.00 -11.22 -9.66
CA GLU A 44 -3.84 -12.10 -9.63
C GLU A 44 -2.79 -11.65 -8.59
N ALA A 45 -2.60 -10.33 -8.45
CA ALA A 45 -1.71 -9.78 -7.43
C ALA A 45 -2.24 -10.04 -6.01
N LEU A 46 -3.55 -9.91 -5.80
CA LEU A 46 -4.21 -10.18 -4.52
C LEU A 46 -4.16 -11.67 -4.17
N ASP A 47 -4.37 -12.56 -5.14
CA ASP A 47 -4.28 -14.02 -4.93
C ASP A 47 -2.85 -14.44 -4.55
N LYS A 48 -1.84 -13.95 -5.28
CA LYS A 48 -0.43 -14.20 -4.93
C LYS A 48 -0.10 -13.66 -3.54
N PHE A 49 -0.69 -12.52 -3.19
CA PHE A 49 -0.50 -11.90 -1.89
C PHE A 49 -1.16 -12.71 -0.77
N ALA A 50 -2.36 -13.25 -1.00
CA ALA A 50 -3.07 -14.12 -0.08
C ALA A 50 -2.34 -15.46 0.16
N GLN A 51 -1.54 -15.94 -0.78
CA GLN A 51 -0.74 -17.16 -0.64
C GLN A 51 0.64 -16.95 0.01
N ALA A 52 1.04 -15.70 0.28
CA ALA A 52 2.34 -15.40 0.87
C ALA A 52 2.41 -15.78 2.36
N SER A 53 3.63 -16.03 2.85
CA SER A 53 3.87 -16.29 4.27
C SER A 53 3.39 -15.11 5.14
N PRO A 54 2.92 -15.35 6.39
CA PRO A 54 2.39 -14.29 7.26
C PRO A 54 3.34 -13.09 7.45
N LEU A 55 4.65 -13.33 7.51
CA LEU A 55 5.66 -12.27 7.58
C LEU A 55 5.70 -11.40 6.32
N VAL A 56 5.58 -12.03 5.14
CA VAL A 56 5.57 -11.33 3.85
C VAL A 56 4.29 -10.52 3.69
N LYS A 57 3.14 -11.10 4.07
CA LYS A 57 1.85 -10.39 4.14
C LYS A 57 1.97 -9.09 4.92
N ARG A 58 2.55 -9.19 6.12
CA ARG A 58 2.77 -8.05 7.01
C ARG A 58 3.72 -7.02 6.42
N GLN A 59 4.84 -7.43 5.82
CA GLN A 59 5.81 -6.49 5.24
C GLN A 59 5.21 -5.69 4.09
N ILE A 60 4.44 -6.32 3.21
CA ILE A 60 3.78 -5.63 2.09
C ILE A 60 2.70 -4.69 2.63
N LEU A 61 1.89 -5.10 3.61
CA LEU A 61 0.90 -4.23 4.25
C LEU A 61 1.54 -3.00 4.89
N VAL A 62 2.64 -3.17 5.61
CA VAL A 62 3.40 -2.05 6.20
C VAL A 62 3.92 -1.12 5.11
N ALA A 63 4.47 -1.66 4.02
CA ALA A 63 4.93 -0.84 2.90
C ALA A 63 3.78 -0.07 2.24
N CYS A 64 2.60 -0.67 2.05
CA CYS A 64 1.42 0.04 1.53
C CYS A 64 0.99 1.17 2.47
N VAL A 65 0.98 0.93 3.78
CA VAL A 65 0.66 1.96 4.78
C VAL A 65 1.68 3.09 4.76
N THR A 66 2.97 2.79 4.73
CA THR A 66 4.04 3.80 4.66
C THR A 66 3.98 4.60 3.37
N ALA A 67 3.63 3.95 2.26
CA ALA A 67 3.45 4.60 0.96
C ALA A 67 2.24 5.54 0.94
N ALA A 68 1.11 5.13 1.51
CA ALA A 68 -0.09 5.94 1.59
C ALA A 68 0.08 7.09 2.60
N ALA A 69 0.68 6.83 3.77
CA ALA A 69 0.86 7.81 4.84
C ALA A 69 2.09 8.72 4.69
N ARG A 70 2.54 8.96 3.45
CA ARG A 70 3.86 9.56 3.18
C ARG A 70 3.95 11.03 3.61
N ASP A 71 2.85 11.76 3.54
CA ASP A 71 2.72 13.14 4.03
C ASP A 71 2.48 13.22 5.55
N GLY A 72 2.56 12.08 6.25
CA GLY A 72 2.28 11.96 7.68
C GLY A 72 0.79 11.87 8.01
N LYS A 73 -0.07 11.82 6.99
CA LYS A 73 -1.52 11.76 7.10
C LYS A 73 -2.05 10.56 6.33
N LEU A 74 -3.18 10.03 6.74
CA LEU A 74 -3.86 8.97 6.01
C LEU A 74 -5.33 9.33 5.90
N SER A 75 -5.87 9.41 4.69
CA SER A 75 -7.29 9.66 4.48
C SER A 75 -8.14 8.50 4.99
N SER A 76 -9.39 8.79 5.37
CA SER A 76 -10.39 7.76 5.67
C SER A 76 -10.58 6.78 4.50
N GLY A 77 -10.54 7.27 3.25
CA GLY A 77 -10.64 6.43 2.05
C GLY A 77 -9.44 5.50 1.86
N GLU A 78 -8.22 6.00 2.13
CA GLU A 78 -6.99 5.21 2.07
C GLU A 78 -6.94 4.16 3.18
N ALA A 79 -7.35 4.53 4.39
CA ALA A 79 -7.45 3.64 5.52
C ALA A 79 -8.47 2.51 5.25
N GLU A 80 -9.60 2.83 4.61
CA GLU A 80 -10.62 1.85 4.25
C GLU A 80 -10.11 0.89 3.16
N LEU A 81 -9.45 1.41 2.11
CA LEU A 81 -8.82 0.59 1.08
C LEU A 81 -7.78 -0.37 1.68
N LEU A 82 -6.93 0.11 2.57
CA LEU A 82 -5.93 -0.72 3.26
C LEU A 82 -6.59 -1.79 4.12
N ARG A 83 -7.71 -1.44 4.79
CA ARG A 83 -8.50 -2.40 5.57
C ARG A 83 -9.12 -3.49 4.69
N THR A 84 -9.67 -3.13 3.54
CA THR A 84 -10.20 -4.09 2.55
C THR A 84 -9.12 -5.05 2.05
N ILE A 85 -7.92 -4.54 1.77
CA ILE A 85 -6.78 -5.37 1.39
C ILE A 85 -6.39 -6.32 2.54
N ALA A 86 -6.32 -5.81 3.78
CA ALA A 86 -5.98 -6.58 4.97
C ALA A 86 -6.98 -7.72 5.23
N ASP A 87 -8.29 -7.43 5.12
CA ASP A 87 -9.37 -8.41 5.21
C ASP A 87 -9.26 -9.47 4.10
N SER A 88 -9.02 -9.05 2.86
CA SER A 88 -8.92 -9.97 1.70
C SER A 88 -7.78 -10.98 1.85
N ILE A 89 -6.66 -10.59 2.48
CA ILE A 89 -5.51 -11.48 2.67
C ILE A 89 -5.51 -12.20 4.04
N GLY A 90 -6.51 -11.95 4.88
CA GLY A 90 -6.62 -12.51 6.23
C GLY A 90 -5.48 -12.09 7.16
N CYS A 91 -5.00 -10.85 7.04
CA CYS A 91 -3.92 -10.31 7.88
C CYS A 91 -4.45 -9.11 8.68
N PRO A 92 -4.19 -9.01 9.99
CA PRO A 92 -4.60 -7.84 10.75
C PRO A 92 -3.89 -6.58 10.26
N LEU A 93 -4.66 -5.51 10.06
CA LEU A 93 -4.13 -4.21 9.65
C LEU A 93 -3.20 -3.67 10.75
N PRO A 94 -1.94 -3.32 10.43
CA PRO A 94 -1.02 -2.72 11.39
C PRO A 94 -1.48 -1.31 11.80
N PRO A 95 -1.05 -0.80 12.98
CA PRO A 95 -1.33 0.57 13.38
C PRO A 95 -0.71 1.55 12.39
N PHE A 96 -1.44 2.62 12.08
CA PHE A 96 -0.98 3.65 11.16
C PHE A 96 0.09 4.54 11.84
N PRO A 97 1.15 4.94 11.11
CA PRO A 97 2.22 5.76 11.65
C PRO A 97 1.88 7.26 11.82
N GLY A 98 0.66 7.70 11.48
CA GLY A 98 0.25 9.11 11.46
C GLY A 98 -1.21 9.37 11.84
N GLU A 99 -1.66 10.63 11.69
CA GLU A 99 -3.04 11.04 11.98
C GLU A 99 -3.97 10.65 10.83
N VAL A 100 -5.06 9.94 11.14
CA VAL A 100 -6.12 9.69 10.16
C VAL A 100 -6.94 10.97 10.01
N VAL A 101 -6.90 11.56 8.83
CA VAL A 101 -7.66 12.76 8.49
C VAL A 101 -8.91 12.35 7.73
N GLU A 102 -10.07 12.80 8.18
CA GLU A 102 -11.31 12.69 7.41
C GLU A 102 -11.22 13.70 6.25
N GLU A 103 -11.17 13.22 5.01
CA GLU A 103 -11.35 14.10 3.85
C GLU A 103 -12.81 14.57 3.83
N GLU A 104 -13.04 15.86 4.11
CA GLU A 104 -14.31 16.52 3.80
C GLU A 104 -14.42 16.67 2.28
N ILE A 105 -15.46 16.05 1.69
CA ILE A 105 -15.81 16.05 0.26
C ILE A 105 -16.34 17.43 -0.15
#